data_AF-A0A6N3CJ85-F1
#
_entry.id   AF-A0A6N3CJ85-F1
#
_cell.length_a   1.000
_cell.length_b   1.000
_cell.length_c   1.000
_cell.angle_alpha   90.00
_cell.angle_beta   90.00
_cell.angle_gamma   90.00
#
_symmetry.space_group_name_H-M   'P 1'
#
loop_
_entity.id
_entity.type
_entity.pdbx_description
1 polymer ?
#
loop_
_entity_poly.entity_id
_entity_poly.type
_entity_poly.pdbx_seq_one_letter_code
_entity_poly.pdbx_strand_id
1 'polypeptide(L)' 'MRKKSKLALFLALVFTISCSLIGCGKKEEKSELQKVRLNEVVRSVFYAPMYVAISEGFFEEEGLEIDLSTGQAV' A
#
# COMPACT_ATOMS: atom_id res chain seq x y z
N MET A 1 32.51 -17.77 -39.19
CA MET A 1 32.55 -17.45 -37.75
C MET A 1 31.92 -16.10 -37.39
N ARG A 2 32.08 -15.04 -38.21
CA ARG A 2 31.53 -13.69 -37.97
C ARG A 2 29.99 -13.59 -37.80
N LYS A 3 29.19 -14.38 -38.54
CA LYS A 3 27.71 -14.33 -38.45
C LYS A 3 27.17 -14.91 -37.13
N LYS A 4 27.79 -15.97 -36.61
CA LYS A 4 27.42 -16.60 -35.33
C LYS A 4 27.76 -15.70 -34.13
N SER A 5 28.87 -14.96 -34.24
CA SER A 5 29.28 -13.95 -33.25
C SER A 5 28.34 -12.74 -33.22
N LYS A 6 27.89 -12.23 -34.38
CA LYS A 6 26.86 -11.17 -34.43
C LYS A 6 25.50 -11.63 -33.89
N LEU A 7 25.12 -12.89 -34.15
CA LEU A 7 23.89 -13.48 -33.63
C LEU A 7 23.92 -13.66 -32.10
N ALA A 8 25.05 -14.11 -31.56
CA ALA A 8 25.26 -14.20 -30.11
C ALA A 8 25.21 -12.83 -29.43
N LEU A 9 25.80 -11.80 -30.06
CA LEU A 9 25.79 -10.44 -29.54
C LEU A 9 24.38 -9.83 -29.53
N PHE A 10 23.58 -10.11 -30.56
CA PHE A 10 22.18 -9.68 -30.63
C PHE A 10 21.33 -10.36 -29.54
N LEU A 11 21.53 -11.66 -29.31
CA LEU A 11 20.80 -12.42 -28.30
C LEU A 11 21.13 -11.95 -26.87
N ALA A 12 22.39 -11.60 -26.60
CA ALA A 12 22.80 -11.02 -25.32
C ALA A 12 22.23 -9.61 -25.09
N LEU A 13 22.12 -8.80 -26.14
CA LEU A 13 21.51 -7.48 -26.08
C LEU A 13 20.00 -7.56 -25.79
N VAL A 14 19.30 -8.50 -26.42
CA VAL A 14 17.87 -8.72 -26.13
C VAL A 14 17.68 -9.18 -24.69
N PHE A 15 18.50 -10.12 -24.20
CA PHE A 15 18.37 -10.64 -22.84
C PHE A 15 18.63 -9.57 -21.76
N THR A 16 19.61 -8.69 -21.99
CA THR A 16 19.90 -7.57 -21.07
C THR A 16 18.77 -6.53 -21.05
N ILE A 17 18.16 -6.23 -22.20
CA ILE A 17 16.98 -5.36 -22.28
C ILE A 17 15.77 -6.01 -21.59
N SER A 18 15.55 -7.32 -21.78
CA SER A 18 14.45 -8.06 -21.13
C SER A 18 14.59 -8.10 -19.59
N CYS A 19 15.80 -8.28 -19.06
CA CYS A 19 16.04 -8.21 -17.61
C CYS A 19 15.81 -6.80 -17.04
N SER A 20 16.03 -5.74 -17.82
CA SER A 20 15.87 -4.35 -17.38
C SER A 20 14.40 -3.98 -17.13
N LEU A 21 13.45 -4.67 -17.77
CA LEU A 21 12.01 -4.39 -17.68
C LEU A 21 11.32 -5.10 -16.51
N ILE A 22 11.93 -6.14 -15.94
CA ILE A 22 11.39 -6.88 -14.78
C ILE A 22 11.69 -6.14 -13.46
N GLY A 23 12.67 -5.22 -13.49
CA GLY A 23 13.12 -4.41 -12.36
C GLY A 23 12.50 -3.02 -12.26
N CYS A 24 11.46 -2.70 -13.06
CA CYS A 24 10.61 -1.55 -12.79
C CYS A 24 9.76 -1.91 -11.56
N GLY A 25 10.44 -1.90 -10.41
CA GLY A 25 9.88 -2.18 -9.11
C GLY A 25 8.63 -1.35 -8.98
N LYS A 26 7.56 -2.02 -8.55
CA LYS A 26 6.38 -1.39 -7.99
C LYS A 26 6.89 -0.16 -7.26
N LYS A 27 6.52 1.03 -7.74
CA LYS A 27 6.58 2.20 -6.86
C LYS A 27 5.97 1.70 -5.58
N GLU A 28 6.73 1.76 -4.50
CA GLU A 28 6.13 1.83 -3.19
C GLU A 28 5.22 3.06 -3.28
N GLU A 29 4.01 2.88 -3.82
CA GLU A 29 2.88 3.59 -3.30
C GLU A 29 2.96 3.23 -1.83
N LYS A 30 3.54 4.14 -1.04
CA LYS A 30 3.14 4.28 0.35
C LYS A 30 1.65 4.09 0.29
N SER A 31 1.17 2.92 0.74
CA SER A 31 -0.23 2.57 0.70
C SER A 31 -0.89 3.67 1.49
N GLU A 32 -1.40 4.68 0.79
CA GLU A 32 -1.85 5.91 1.40
C GLU A 32 -3.07 5.48 2.20
N LEU A 33 -2.93 5.52 3.53
CA LEU A 33 -3.97 5.00 4.41
C LEU A 33 -5.27 5.67 4.04
N GLN A 34 -6.31 4.88 3.81
CA GLN A 34 -7.61 5.44 3.49
C GLN A 34 -8.15 6.08 4.76
N LYS A 35 -8.19 7.41 4.78
CA LYS A 35 -8.68 8.17 5.92
C LYS A 35 -10.19 8.08 6.05
N VAL A 36 -10.66 7.50 7.15
CA VAL A 36 -12.07 7.35 7.51
C VAL A 36 -12.37 8.28 8.69
N ARG A 37 -13.27 9.24 8.47
CA ARG A 37 -13.69 10.20 9.50
C ARG A 37 -14.96 9.72 10.19
N LEU A 38 -14.91 9.58 11.51
CA LEU A 38 -16.03 9.16 12.35
C LEU A 38 -16.38 10.27 13.33
N ASN A 39 -17.68 10.46 13.57
CA ASN A 39 -18.17 11.38 14.56
C ASN A 39 -18.96 10.61 15.63
N GLU A 40 -18.41 10.53 16.85
CA GLU A 40 -19.10 9.94 18.00
C GLU A 40 -19.95 10.99 18.73
N VAL A 41 -21.26 10.72 18.87
CA VAL A 41 -22.19 11.61 19.60
C VAL A 41 -22.28 11.22 21.08
N VAL A 42 -22.09 9.92 21.39
CA VAL A 42 -22.16 9.38 22.75
C VAL A 42 -21.05 8.37 22.94
N ARG A 43 -20.32 8.48 24.05
CA ARG A 43 -19.35 7.47 24.48
C ARG A 43 -20.07 6.40 25.29
N SER A 44 -20.09 5.18 24.75
CA SER A 44 -20.71 4.01 25.37
C SER A 44 -19.75 2.84 25.37
N VAL A 45 -19.86 1.98 26.40
CA VAL A 45 -19.12 0.71 26.49
C VAL A 45 -19.36 -0.17 25.26
N PHE A 46 -20.50 0.00 24.58
CA PHE A 46 -20.78 -0.68 23.31
C PHE A 46 -19.69 -0.48 22.25
N TYR A 47 -19.03 0.69 22.20
CA TYR A 47 -17.95 0.99 21.26
C TYR A 47 -16.56 0.56 21.75
N ALA A 48 -16.45 -0.07 22.92
CA ALA A 48 -15.18 -0.53 23.45
C ALA A 48 -14.37 -1.40 22.47
N PRO A 49 -14.95 -2.36 21.73
CA PRO A 49 -14.21 -3.14 20.74
C PRO A 49 -13.60 -2.27 19.64
N MET A 50 -14.31 -1.22 19.21
CA MET A 50 -13.80 -0.28 18.20
C MET A 50 -12.62 0.53 18.74
N TYR A 51 -12.70 1.05 19.97
CA TYR A 51 -11.59 1.80 20.57
C TYR A 51 -10.34 0.94 20.75
N VAL A 52 -10.51 -0.33 21.16
CA VAL A 52 -9.40 -1.28 21.26
C VAL A 52 -8.79 -1.55 19.88
N ALA A 53 -9.61 -1.76 18.85
CA ALA A 53 -9.08 -1.97 17.50
C ALA A 53 -8.34 -0.75 16.94
N ILE A 54 -8.75 0.48 17.32
CA ILE A 54 -7.99 1.70 17.01
C ILE A 54 -6.66 1.72 17.78
N SER A 55 -6.66 1.40 19.08
CA SER A 55 -5.44 1.47 19.90
C SER A 55 -4.40 0.39 19.57
N GLU A 56 -4.86 -0.80 19.19
CA GLU A 56 -3.99 -1.91 18.79
C GLU A 56 -3.52 -1.81 17.32
N GLY A 57 -3.96 -0.80 16.57
CA GLY A 57 -3.50 -0.56 15.20
C GLY A 57 -4.11 -1.46 14.13
N PHE A 58 -5.13 -2.26 14.45
CA PHE A 58 -5.76 -3.19 13.50
C PHE A 58 -6.33 -2.51 12.25
N PHE A 59 -6.78 -1.27 12.37
CA PHE A 59 -7.22 -0.50 11.21
C PHE A 59 -6.06 -0.07 10.32
N GLU A 60 -4.92 0.31 10.90
CA GLU A 60 -3.72 0.70 10.15
C GLU A 60 -3.13 -0.50 9.39
N GLU A 61 -3.16 -1.70 9.99
CA GLU A 61 -2.76 -2.97 9.36
C GLU A 61 -3.60 -3.28 8.12
N GLU A 62 -4.89 -2.95 8.15
CA GLU A 62 -5.82 -3.09 7.01
C GLU A 62 -5.80 -1.88 6.06
N GLY A 63 -4.89 -0.92 6.27
CA GLY A 63 -4.72 0.24 5.39
C GLY A 63 -5.71 1.39 5.63
N LEU A 64 -6.31 1.47 6.83
CA LEU A 64 -7.28 2.49 7.22
C LEU A 64 -6.72 3.42 8.31
N GLU A 65 -6.83 4.73 8.11
CA GLU A 65 -6.56 5.73 9.16
C GLU A 65 -7.90 6.19 9.74
N ILE A 66 -8.13 5.93 11.02
CA ILE A 66 -9.37 6.31 11.70
C ILE A 66 -9.20 7.69 12.35
N ASP A 67 -10.00 8.67 11.90
CA ASP A 67 -10.07 10.01 12.47
C ASP A 67 -11.40 10.16 13.22
N LEU A 68 -11.35 9.92 14.54
CA LEU A 68 -12.51 9.95 15.42
C LEU A 68 -12.62 11.32 16.10
N SER A 69 -13.74 12.00 15.85
CA SER A 69 -14.10 13.26 16.51
C SER A 69 -15.36 13.08 17.36
N THR A 70 -15.46 13.80 18.48
CA THR A 70 -16.69 13.86 19.27
C THR A 70 -17.59 14.99 18.77
N GLY A 71 -18.78 14.66 18.29
CA GLY A 71 -19.76 15.64 17.85
C GLY A 71 -20.67 16.08 18.98
N GLN A 72 -21.00 17.36 18.97
CA GLN A 72 -22.13 17.86 19.75
C GLN A 72 -23.40 17.65 18.93
N ALA A 73 -24.37 16.93 19.51
CA ALA A 73 -25.74 16.99 19.04
C ALA A 73 -26.23 18.43 19.27
N VAL A 74 -26.43 19.18 18.19
CA VAL A 74 -27.10 20.48 18.20
C VAL A 74 -28.60 20.26 18.01
#